data_AF-A0A8T2TRI7-F1
#
_entry.id   AF-A0A8T2TRI7-F1
#
_cell.length_a   1.000
_cell.length_b   1.000
_cell.length_c   1.000
_cell.angle_alpha   90.00
_cell.angle_beta   90.00
_cell.angle_gamma   90.00
#
_symmetry.space_group_name_H-M   'P 1'
#
loop_
_entity.id
_entity.type
_entity.pdbx_description
1 polymer ?
#
loop_
_entity_poly.entity_id
_entity_poly.type
_entity_poly.pdbx_seq_one_letter_code
_entity_poly.pdbx_strand_id
1 'polypeptide(L)'
;MHCKAQNPNCGLETGESMALGVMGVMPCNVCCSEPQFCRECLCILCGKTMKCGHNSFTSVRCFARLSGGEFCAHGAHLTCALDCKMAGVIKALGLDMEYICRRCDQRTDLREHVIRLLESLRYVHCRYSAETNLTTAFQIMQGTEADGARQLLQLVESALQMVHNGAKIHDVYALLHGRDPEVVLD
;
A
#
# COMPACT_ATOMS: atom_id res chain seq x y z
N MET A 1 -4.73 24.07 8.61
CA MET A 1 -5.63 22.92 8.32
C MET A 1 -5.55 21.97 9.49
N HIS A 2 -6.67 21.39 9.94
CA HIS A 2 -6.69 20.42 11.04
C HIS A 2 -7.27 19.09 10.57
N CYS A 3 -6.93 18.02 11.28
CA CYS A 3 -7.41 16.67 11.09
C CYS A 3 -8.89 16.56 11.52
N LYS A 4 -9.77 16.49 10.53
CA LYS A 4 -11.23 16.28 10.73
C LYS A 4 -11.56 14.97 11.46
N ALA A 5 -10.68 13.97 11.35
CA ALA A 5 -10.83 12.69 12.01
C ALA A 5 -10.36 12.69 13.48
N GLN A 6 -9.89 13.83 13.98
CA GLN A 6 -9.36 13.99 15.34
C GLN A 6 -8.23 13.01 15.68
N ASN A 7 -7.49 12.58 14.66
CA ASN A 7 -6.33 11.71 14.85
C ASN A 7 -5.10 12.56 15.22
N PRO A 8 -4.56 12.44 16.45
CA PRO A 8 -3.42 13.24 16.90
C PRO A 8 -2.12 12.90 16.14
N ASN A 9 -2.04 11.70 15.54
CA ASN A 9 -0.89 11.26 14.75
C ASN A 9 -1.04 11.58 13.26
N CYS A 10 -2.04 12.38 12.88
CA CYS A 10 -2.23 12.78 11.50
C CYS A 10 -1.13 13.77 11.09
N GLY A 11 -0.61 13.63 9.86
CA GLY A 11 0.40 14.55 9.31
C GLY A 11 -0.02 16.02 9.35
N LEU A 12 -1.33 16.32 9.33
CA LEU A 12 -1.85 17.68 9.47
C LEU A 12 -1.68 18.25 10.89
N GLU A 13 -1.67 17.39 11.91
CA GLU A 13 -1.45 17.78 13.31
C GLU A 13 0.04 17.74 13.67
N THR A 14 0.79 16.76 13.15
CA THR A 14 2.23 16.60 13.42
C THR A 14 3.10 17.56 12.60
N GLY A 15 2.55 18.22 11.58
CA GLY A 15 3.28 19.13 10.69
C GLY A 15 4.02 18.42 9.54
N GLU A 16 3.87 17.10 9.41
CA GLU A 16 4.58 16.28 8.41
C GLU A 16 3.79 16.12 7.10
N SER A 17 2.54 16.57 7.06
CA SER A 17 1.68 16.43 5.88
C SER A 17 2.19 17.28 4.72
N MET A 18 2.34 16.66 3.55
CA MET A 18 2.67 17.39 2.32
C MET A 18 1.64 18.45 1.94
N ALA A 19 0.40 18.31 2.42
CA ALA A 19 -0.65 19.32 2.24
C ALA A 19 -0.34 20.67 2.92
N LEU A 20 0.65 20.71 3.81
CA LEU A 20 1.14 21.92 4.48
C LEU A 20 2.27 22.60 3.70
N GLY A 21 2.80 21.94 2.66
CA GLY A 21 3.88 22.46 1.82
C GLY A 21 3.41 23.47 0.76
N VAL A 22 4.38 23.97 -0.01
CA VAL A 22 4.14 24.95 -1.09
C VAL A 22 3.26 24.37 -2.21
N MET A 23 3.32 23.05 -2.39
CA MET A 23 2.46 22.35 -3.34
C MET A 23 1.14 21.99 -2.68
N GLY A 24 0.06 22.57 -3.21
CA GLY A 24 -1.29 22.36 -2.70
C GLY A 24 -1.82 20.94 -2.94
N VAL A 25 -2.91 20.62 -2.25
CA VAL A 25 -3.68 19.40 -2.49
C VAL A 25 -5.00 19.80 -3.11
N MET A 26 -5.40 19.06 -4.15
CA MET A 26 -6.59 19.41 -4.91
C MET A 26 -7.85 19.48 -4.01
N PRO A 27 -8.78 20.41 -4.29
CA PRO A 27 -10.09 20.38 -3.68
C PRO A 27 -10.79 19.04 -3.97
N CYS A 28 -11.35 18.44 -2.93
CA CYS A 28 -12.19 17.25 -3.06
C CYS A 28 -13.44 17.46 -2.20
N ASN A 29 -14.57 17.73 -2.85
CA ASN A 29 -15.85 17.96 -2.19
C ASN A 29 -16.73 16.69 -2.16
N VAL A 30 -16.17 15.53 -2.52
CA VAL A 30 -16.89 14.25 -2.51
C VAL A 30 -16.67 13.53 -1.18
N CYS A 31 -15.43 13.12 -0.89
CA CYS A 31 -15.12 12.48 0.38
C CYS A 31 -14.63 13.47 1.45
N CYS A 32 -13.99 14.59 1.10
CA CYS A 32 -13.47 15.53 2.12
C CYS A 32 -14.50 16.56 2.58
N SER A 33 -15.71 16.58 2.00
CA SER A 33 -16.88 17.28 2.56
C SER A 33 -17.39 16.58 3.83
N GLU A 34 -17.18 15.27 3.94
CA GLU A 34 -17.64 14.49 5.10
C GLU A 34 -16.99 15.00 6.40
N PRO A 35 -17.79 15.29 7.45
CA PRO A 35 -17.31 15.98 8.64
C PRO A 35 -16.13 15.33 9.35
N GLN A 36 -16.03 14.00 9.31
CA GLN A 36 -14.98 13.23 9.97
C GLN A 36 -13.92 12.70 9.00
N PHE A 37 -14.09 12.90 7.70
CA PHE A 37 -13.14 12.35 6.74
C PHE A 37 -11.88 13.22 6.63
N CYS A 38 -10.73 12.62 6.92
CA CYS A 38 -9.44 13.24 6.71
C CYS A 38 -8.65 12.45 5.66
N ARG A 39 -8.44 13.03 4.48
CA ARG A 39 -7.65 12.40 3.39
C ARG A 39 -6.23 12.01 3.78
N GLU A 40 -5.69 12.69 4.80
CA GLU A 40 -4.33 12.47 5.25
C GLU A 40 -4.21 11.17 6.05
N CYS A 41 -5.18 10.88 6.93
CA CYS A 41 -5.08 9.73 7.82
C CYS A 41 -6.15 8.67 7.64
N LEU A 42 -7.14 8.83 6.75
CA LEU A 42 -8.19 7.84 6.51
C LEU A 42 -8.10 7.22 5.12
N CYS A 43 -8.43 5.94 5.06
CA CYS A 43 -8.59 5.19 3.83
C CYS A 43 -9.85 5.66 3.09
N ILE A 44 -9.72 6.02 1.81
CA ILE A 44 -10.85 6.47 0.98
C ILE A 44 -11.91 5.38 0.77
N LEU A 45 -11.55 4.10 0.91
CA LEU A 45 -12.44 2.97 0.63
C LEU A 45 -13.27 2.55 1.84
N CYS A 46 -12.71 2.58 3.04
CA CYS A 46 -13.39 2.12 4.25
C CYS A 46 -13.59 3.19 5.33
N GLY A 47 -13.04 4.39 5.15
CA GLY A 47 -13.13 5.49 6.11
C GLY A 47 -12.35 5.27 7.42
N LYS A 48 -11.59 4.17 7.55
CA LYS A 48 -10.80 3.86 8.75
C LYS A 48 -9.40 4.43 8.67
N THR A 49 -8.80 4.65 9.84
CA THR A 49 -7.45 5.19 9.97
C THR A 49 -6.40 4.31 9.29
N MET A 50 -5.55 4.93 8.47
CA MET A 50 -4.36 4.33 7.91
C MET A 50 -3.19 4.50 8.88
N LYS A 51 -2.26 3.55 8.86
CA LYS A 51 -1.03 3.68 9.63
C LYS A 51 -0.15 4.76 8.98
N CYS A 52 0.40 5.65 9.80
CA CYS A 52 1.40 6.63 9.41
C CYS A 52 2.82 6.13 9.80
N GLY A 53 3.86 6.72 9.22
CA GLY A 53 5.26 6.41 9.58
C GLY A 53 5.75 5.03 9.11
N HIS A 54 6.53 4.32 9.95
CA HIS A 54 7.27 3.10 9.61
C HIS A 54 6.42 1.92 9.08
N ASN A 55 5.09 1.95 9.27
CA ASN A 55 4.16 0.92 8.78
C ASN A 55 3.29 1.40 7.59
N SER A 56 3.68 2.51 6.96
CA SER A 56 2.97 3.12 5.82
C SER A 56 2.86 2.22 4.61
N PHE A 57 3.75 1.23 4.47
CA PHE A 57 3.76 0.27 3.35
C PHE A 57 2.52 -0.63 3.27
N THR A 58 1.67 -0.66 4.31
CA THR A 58 0.36 -1.35 4.30
C THR A 58 -0.76 -0.51 3.68
N SER A 59 -0.43 0.69 3.22
CA SER A 59 -1.34 1.63 2.56
C SER A 59 -0.64 2.20 1.32
N VAL A 60 -1.43 2.66 0.36
CA VAL A 60 -0.94 3.36 -0.84
C VAL A 60 -1.53 4.76 -0.86
N ARG A 61 -0.75 5.76 -1.29
CA ARG A 61 -1.20 7.14 -1.48
C ARG A 61 -1.05 7.55 -2.94
N CYS A 62 -2.07 8.21 -3.46
CA CYS A 62 -2.04 8.72 -4.83
C CYS A 62 -1.30 10.07 -4.90
N PHE A 63 -0.17 10.08 -5.62
CA PHE A 63 0.66 11.27 -5.87
C PHE A 63 0.49 11.84 -7.29
N ALA A 64 -0.59 11.49 -7.98
CA ALA A 64 -0.85 12.05 -9.30
C ALA A 64 -1.01 13.58 -9.23
N ARG A 65 -0.27 14.28 -10.10
CA ARG A 65 -0.43 15.71 -10.35
C ARG A 65 -1.55 15.91 -11.36
N LEU A 66 -2.52 16.73 -11.01
CA LEU A 66 -3.59 17.12 -11.93
C LEU A 66 -3.25 18.46 -12.58
N SER A 67 -4.08 18.88 -13.54
CA SER A 67 -3.85 20.04 -14.42
C SER A 67 -3.57 21.38 -13.70
N GLY A 68 -3.85 21.48 -12.39
CA GLY A 68 -3.55 22.64 -11.55
C GLY A 68 -2.24 22.56 -10.75
N GLY A 69 -1.41 21.53 -10.94
CA GLY A 69 -0.15 21.31 -10.21
C GLY A 69 -0.29 20.69 -8.82
N GLU A 70 -1.51 20.61 -8.31
CA GLU A 70 -1.84 20.01 -7.01
C GLU A 70 -1.89 18.48 -7.07
N PHE A 71 -1.69 17.83 -5.92
CA PHE A 71 -1.79 16.38 -5.79
C PHE A 71 -3.18 15.92 -5.35
N CYS A 72 -3.55 14.70 -5.71
CA CYS A 72 -4.76 14.04 -5.20
C CYS A 72 -4.67 13.76 -3.68
N ALA A 73 -3.57 13.14 -3.25
CA ALA A 73 -3.22 12.77 -1.88
C ALA A 73 -4.19 11.82 -1.15
N HIS A 74 -5.21 11.27 -1.81
CA HIS A 74 -6.05 10.23 -1.19
C HIS A 74 -5.26 8.94 -1.03
N GLY A 75 -5.37 8.32 0.14
CA GLY A 75 -4.80 7.01 0.42
C GLY A 75 -5.84 5.93 0.62
N ALA A 76 -5.41 4.68 0.48
CA ALA A 76 -6.19 3.49 0.78
C ALA A 76 -5.32 2.47 1.51
N HIS A 77 -5.90 1.67 2.41
CA HIS A 77 -5.25 0.42 2.82
C HIS A 77 -5.08 -0.47 1.59
N LEU A 78 -3.93 -1.14 1.47
CA LEU A 78 -3.68 -2.06 0.34
C LEU A 78 -4.71 -3.18 0.31
N THR A 79 -5.05 -3.75 1.47
CA THR A 79 -6.08 -4.79 1.59
C THR A 79 -7.45 -4.31 1.09
N CYS A 80 -7.89 -3.11 1.50
CA CYS A 80 -9.13 -2.54 0.96
C CYS A 80 -9.07 -2.32 -0.55
N ALA A 81 -7.93 -1.88 -1.08
CA ALA A 81 -7.77 -1.69 -2.52
C ALA A 81 -7.83 -3.02 -3.29
N LEU A 82 -7.22 -4.08 -2.77
CA LEU A 82 -7.27 -5.44 -3.33
C LEU A 82 -8.70 -6.02 -3.28
N ASP A 83 -9.38 -5.89 -2.13
CA ASP A 83 -10.76 -6.35 -1.94
C ASP A 83 -11.73 -5.65 -2.88
N CYS A 84 -11.57 -4.33 -3.07
CA CYS A 84 -12.37 -3.54 -4.00
C CYS A 84 -11.94 -3.66 -5.48
N LYS A 85 -10.99 -4.55 -5.81
CA LYS A 85 -10.45 -4.73 -7.18
C LYS A 85 -9.90 -3.43 -7.79
N MET A 86 -9.32 -2.60 -6.94
CA MET A 86 -8.65 -1.34 -7.28
C MET A 86 -7.12 -1.46 -7.22
N ALA A 87 -6.57 -2.59 -6.78
CA ALA A 87 -5.15 -2.84 -6.75
C ALA A 87 -4.80 -4.26 -7.23
N GLY A 88 -3.56 -4.45 -7.65
CA GLY A 88 -3.00 -5.72 -8.11
C GLY A 88 -3.08 -5.91 -9.62
N VAL A 89 -3.17 -7.15 -10.07
CA VAL A 89 -3.33 -7.48 -11.49
C VAL A 89 -4.82 -7.63 -11.83
N ILE A 90 -5.38 -6.61 -12.50
CA ILE A 90 -6.80 -6.55 -12.84
C ILE A 90 -6.94 -6.39 -14.36
N LYS A 91 -7.12 -7.51 -15.08
CA LYS A 91 -7.22 -7.53 -16.56
C LYS A 91 -8.31 -6.60 -17.11
N ALA A 92 -9.47 -6.55 -16.45
CA ALA A 92 -10.59 -5.70 -16.86
C ALA A 92 -10.28 -4.19 -16.79
N LEU A 93 -9.32 -3.79 -15.95
CA LEU A 93 -8.86 -2.41 -15.80
C LEU A 93 -7.48 -2.18 -16.44
N GLY A 94 -6.88 -3.21 -17.01
CA GLY A 94 -5.52 -3.20 -17.55
C GLY A 94 -4.47 -2.82 -16.49
N LEU A 95 -4.67 -3.22 -15.23
CA LEU A 95 -3.69 -3.04 -14.16
C LEU A 95 -2.77 -4.24 -14.06
N ASP A 96 -1.48 -4.01 -13.86
CA ASP A 96 -0.49 -5.04 -13.55
C ASP A 96 0.41 -4.55 -12.41
N MET A 97 0.21 -5.10 -11.20
CA MET A 97 0.87 -4.63 -9.96
C MET A 97 0.68 -3.13 -9.70
N GLU A 98 -0.50 -2.60 -10.02
CA GLU A 98 -0.83 -1.18 -9.87
C GLU A 98 -2.03 -0.99 -8.94
N TYR A 99 -2.15 0.21 -8.38
CA TYR A 99 -3.35 0.72 -7.71
C TYR A 99 -3.98 1.83 -8.55
N ILE A 100 -5.30 1.81 -8.74
CA ILE A 100 -6.07 2.90 -9.34
C ILE A 100 -6.79 3.71 -8.25
N CYS A 101 -6.52 5.01 -8.19
CA CYS A 101 -7.09 5.87 -7.17
C CYS A 101 -8.59 6.07 -7.34
N ARG A 102 -9.38 5.76 -6.29
CA ARG A 102 -10.85 5.89 -6.31
C ARG A 102 -11.35 7.31 -6.63
N ARG A 103 -10.53 8.33 -6.39
CA ARG A 103 -10.89 9.74 -6.60
C ARG A 103 -10.63 10.24 -8.02
N CYS A 104 -9.47 9.92 -8.58
CA CYS A 104 -8.99 10.55 -9.82
C CYS A 104 -8.61 9.55 -10.91
N ASP A 105 -8.80 8.25 -10.66
CA ASP A 105 -8.54 7.15 -11.59
C ASP A 105 -7.09 7.06 -12.10
N GLN A 106 -6.18 7.77 -11.43
CA GLN A 106 -4.75 7.71 -11.70
C GLN A 106 -4.13 6.49 -11.07
N ARG A 107 -3.16 5.91 -11.77
CA ARG A 107 -2.48 4.68 -11.37
C ARG A 107 -1.28 4.98 -10.48
N THR A 108 -0.91 4.02 -9.64
CA THR A 108 0.28 4.07 -8.79
C THR A 108 0.91 2.68 -8.81
N ASP A 109 2.19 2.63 -9.13
CA ASP A 109 2.97 1.39 -9.11
C ASP A 109 3.09 0.83 -7.68
N LEU A 110 2.93 -0.49 -7.53
CA LEU A 110 2.99 -1.18 -6.23
C LEU A 110 4.24 -2.05 -6.05
N ARG A 111 5.21 -2.08 -6.96
CA ARG A 111 6.45 -2.88 -6.83
C ARG A 111 7.20 -2.51 -5.55
N GLU A 112 7.39 -1.23 -5.30
CA GLU A 112 8.03 -0.73 -4.07
C GLU A 112 7.22 -1.12 -2.81
N HIS A 113 5.89 -1.20 -2.92
CA HIS A 113 5.06 -1.67 -1.82
C HIS A 113 5.25 -3.17 -1.57
N VAL A 114 5.39 -3.98 -2.63
CA VAL A 114 5.73 -5.41 -2.52
C VAL A 114 7.07 -5.57 -1.83
N ILE A 115 8.11 -4.86 -2.26
CA ILE A 115 9.45 -4.91 -1.64
C ILE A 115 9.35 -4.62 -0.15
N ARG A 116 8.74 -3.48 0.23
CA ARG A 116 8.58 -3.10 1.64
C ARG A 116 7.74 -4.10 2.45
N LEU A 117 6.71 -4.69 1.87
CA LEU A 117 5.93 -5.76 2.53
C LEU A 117 6.80 -6.96 2.85
N LEU A 118 7.68 -7.37 1.93
CA LEU A 118 8.60 -8.50 2.14
C LEU A 118 9.72 -8.15 3.14
N GLU A 119 10.32 -6.96 3.03
CA GLU A 119 11.36 -6.48 3.96
C GLU A 119 10.84 -6.31 5.39
N SER A 120 9.55 -5.98 5.55
CA SER A 120 8.95 -5.81 6.87
C SER A 120 9.05 -7.08 7.73
N LEU A 121 9.22 -8.26 7.13
CA LEU A 121 9.38 -9.52 7.85
C LEU A 121 10.61 -9.51 8.77
N ARG A 122 11.61 -8.66 8.51
CA ARG A 122 12.76 -8.44 9.40
C ARG A 122 12.38 -7.91 10.77
N TYR A 123 11.29 -7.16 10.83
CA TYR A 123 10.93 -6.35 12.00
C TYR A 123 9.64 -6.85 12.68
N VAL A 124 8.86 -7.72 12.03
CA VAL A 124 7.66 -8.30 12.65
C VAL A 124 8.00 -9.48 13.55
N HIS A 125 7.38 -9.51 14.73
CA HIS A 125 7.61 -10.55 15.73
C HIS A 125 6.42 -11.50 15.90
N CYS A 126 5.32 -11.28 15.17
CA CYS A 126 4.14 -12.14 15.25
C CYS A 126 3.75 -12.71 13.89
N ARG A 127 3.32 -13.98 13.94
CA ARG A 127 2.93 -14.78 12.77
C ARG A 127 1.82 -14.12 11.96
N TYR A 128 0.83 -13.55 12.63
CA TYR A 128 -0.30 -12.87 12.00
C TYR A 128 0.14 -11.71 11.08
N SER A 129 1.09 -10.88 11.54
CA SER A 129 1.60 -9.77 10.72
C SER A 129 2.43 -10.27 9.54
N ALA A 130 3.27 -11.29 9.75
CA ALA A 130 4.03 -11.91 8.66
C ALA A 130 3.11 -12.49 7.58
N GLU A 131 2.08 -13.24 8.00
CA GLU A 131 1.06 -13.79 7.11
C GLU A 131 0.33 -12.68 6.34
N THR A 132 -0.17 -11.66 7.04
CA THR A 132 -0.87 -10.53 6.41
C THR A 132 -0.02 -9.84 5.35
N ASN A 133 1.26 -9.59 5.63
CA ASN A 133 2.15 -8.90 4.70
C ASN A 133 2.48 -9.76 3.48
N LEU A 134 2.76 -11.05 3.69
CA LEU A 134 3.00 -12.00 2.60
C LEU A 134 1.76 -12.19 1.72
N THR A 135 0.58 -12.34 2.32
CA THR A 135 -0.68 -12.47 1.58
C THR A 135 -0.95 -11.21 0.76
N THR A 136 -0.73 -10.02 1.33
CA THR A 136 -0.90 -8.76 0.58
C THR A 136 0.06 -8.68 -0.60
N ALA A 137 1.34 -9.02 -0.41
CA ALA A 137 2.33 -9.03 -1.49
C ALA A 137 1.96 -10.04 -2.59
N PHE A 138 1.56 -11.25 -2.19
CA PHE A 138 1.09 -12.29 -3.10
C PHE A 138 -0.10 -11.81 -3.93
N GLN A 139 -1.11 -11.21 -3.31
CA GLN A 139 -2.31 -10.72 -4.00
C GLN A 139 -2.02 -9.56 -4.97
N ILE A 140 -1.02 -8.71 -4.69
CA ILE A 140 -0.60 -7.64 -5.61
C ILE A 140 -0.02 -8.24 -6.90
N MET A 141 0.80 -9.28 -6.77
CA MET A 141 1.53 -9.91 -7.89
C MET A 141 0.72 -10.98 -8.62
N GLN A 142 -0.31 -11.56 -7.98
CA GLN A 142 -1.04 -12.70 -8.52
C GLN A 142 -1.65 -12.38 -9.89
N GLY A 143 -1.20 -13.11 -10.92
CA GLY A 143 -1.70 -12.99 -12.28
C GLY A 143 -0.83 -12.17 -13.22
N THR A 144 0.30 -11.62 -12.75
CA THR A 144 1.25 -10.88 -13.58
C THR A 144 1.92 -11.79 -14.61
N GLU A 145 2.25 -11.24 -15.78
CA GLU A 145 2.97 -11.95 -16.84
C GLU A 145 4.48 -11.67 -16.80
N ALA A 146 4.93 -10.73 -15.96
CA ALA A 146 6.35 -10.40 -15.80
C ALA A 146 7.14 -11.56 -15.17
N ASP A 147 8.18 -12.04 -15.87
CA ASP A 147 8.96 -13.22 -15.48
C ASP A 147 9.53 -13.12 -14.06
N GLY A 148 10.13 -11.97 -13.73
CA GLY A 148 10.71 -11.75 -12.42
C GLY A 148 9.65 -11.77 -11.31
N ALA A 149 8.56 -11.03 -11.47
CA ALA A 149 7.45 -11.04 -10.52
C ALA A 149 6.82 -12.44 -10.34
N ARG A 150 6.75 -13.27 -11.40
CA ARG A 150 6.30 -14.67 -11.30
C ARG A 150 7.25 -15.53 -10.47
N GLN A 151 8.56 -15.35 -10.62
CA GLN A 151 9.54 -16.05 -9.78
C GLN A 151 9.43 -15.63 -8.32
N LEU A 152 9.26 -14.33 -8.06
CA LEU A 152 9.06 -13.83 -6.70
C LEU A 152 7.76 -14.36 -6.09
N LEU A 153 6.68 -14.43 -6.86
CA LEU A 153 5.39 -14.97 -6.43
C LEU A 153 5.51 -16.41 -5.90
N GLN A 154 6.29 -17.27 -6.58
CA GLN A 154 6.55 -18.65 -6.14
C GLN A 154 7.31 -18.71 -4.79
N LEU A 155 8.25 -17.79 -4.58
CA LEU A 155 8.96 -17.67 -3.31
C LEU A 155 8.03 -17.19 -2.19
N VAL A 156 7.16 -16.22 -2.47
CA VAL A 156 6.17 -15.73 -1.52
C VAL A 156 5.14 -16.80 -1.18
N GLU A 157 4.72 -17.61 -2.14
CA GLU A 157 3.83 -18.77 -1.90
C GLU A 157 4.49 -19.81 -0.98
N SER A 158 5.76 -20.13 -1.24
CA SER A 158 6.55 -21.02 -0.38
C SER A 158 6.71 -20.44 1.04
N ALA A 159 6.97 -19.14 1.15
CA ALA A 159 7.07 -18.43 2.42
C ALA A 159 5.75 -18.46 3.20
N LEU A 160 4.60 -18.27 2.54
CA LEU A 160 3.28 -18.41 3.14
C LEU A 160 3.07 -19.81 3.72
N GLN A 161 3.42 -20.85 2.97
CA GLN A 161 3.32 -22.24 3.43
C GLN A 161 4.21 -22.50 4.66
N MET A 162 5.42 -21.93 4.69
CA MET A 162 6.30 -21.99 5.87
C MET A 162 5.65 -21.35 7.10
N VAL A 163 5.07 -20.15 6.94
CA VAL A 163 4.33 -19.46 8.02
C VAL A 163 3.16 -20.31 8.49
N HIS A 164 2.39 -20.92 7.57
CA HIS A 164 1.27 -21.80 7.89
C HIS A 164 1.67 -23.04 8.69
N ASN A 165 2.84 -23.60 8.37
CA ASN A 165 3.43 -24.75 9.05
C ASN A 165 4.13 -24.38 10.38
N GLY A 166 4.11 -23.12 10.79
CA GLY A 166 4.69 -22.68 12.06
C GLY A 166 6.19 -22.47 12.03
N ALA A 167 6.80 -22.28 10.86
CA ALA A 167 8.20 -21.91 10.74
C ALA A 167 8.48 -20.57 11.46
N LYS A 168 9.73 -20.38 11.90
CA LYS A 168 10.14 -19.11 12.50
C LYS A 168 10.19 -18.04 11.42
N ILE A 169 9.75 -16.83 11.74
CA ILE A 169 9.71 -15.68 10.81
C ILE A 169 11.10 -15.39 10.22
N HIS A 170 12.16 -15.55 11.01
CA HIS A 170 13.54 -15.43 10.55
C HIS A 170 13.86 -16.37 9.37
N ASP A 171 13.41 -17.63 9.45
CA ASP A 171 13.68 -18.63 8.41
C ASP A 171 12.86 -18.35 7.15
N VAL A 172 11.63 -17.84 7.33
CA VAL A 172 10.78 -17.36 6.24
C VAL A 172 11.42 -16.17 5.52
N TYR A 173 11.97 -15.21 6.26
CA TYR A 173 12.65 -14.05 5.69
C TYR A 173 13.92 -14.46 4.93
N ALA A 174 14.70 -15.40 5.44
CA ALA A 174 15.91 -15.90 4.79
C ALA A 174 15.63 -16.50 3.40
N LEU A 175 14.50 -17.18 3.21
CA LEU A 175 14.06 -17.69 1.90
C LEU A 175 13.88 -16.56 0.88
N LEU A 176 13.27 -15.45 1.32
CA LEU A 176 12.94 -14.31 0.45
C LEU A 176 14.18 -13.48 0.12
N HIS A 177 15.09 -13.28 1.09
CA HIS A 177 16.29 -12.47 0.89
C HIS A 177 17.36 -13.16 0.02
N GLY A 178 17.28 -14.47 -0.17
CA GLY A 178 18.17 -15.19 -1.10
C GLY A 178 18.09 -14.72 -2.55
N ARG A 179 17.07 -13.92 -2.91
CA ARG A 179 16.97 -13.19 -4.18
C ARG A 179 16.55 -11.75 -3.88
N ASP A 180 17.31 -10.78 -4.37
CA ASP A 180 16.99 -9.37 -4.19
C ASP A 180 15.68 -9.00 -4.90
N PRO A 181 14.61 -8.63 -4.18
CA PRO A 181 13.32 -8.32 -4.79
C PRO A 181 13.37 -7.09 -5.72
N GLU A 182 14.30 -6.15 -5.51
CA GLU A 182 14.47 -4.98 -6.38
C GLU A 182 14.91 -5.41 -7.78
N VAL A 183 15.93 -6.27 -7.86
CA VAL A 183 16.47 -6.80 -9.13
C VAL A 183 15.44 -7.66 -9.89
N VAL A 184 14.49 -8.26 -9.17
CA VAL A 184 13.51 -9.18 -9.73
C VAL A 184 12.26 -8.45 -10.25
N LEU A 185 11.99 -7.23 -9.79
CA LEU A 185 10.78 -6.48 -10.17
C LEU A 185 11.03 -5.38 -11.20
N ASP A 186 12.29 -5.09 -11.54
CA ASP A 186 12.74 -4.21 -12.62
C ASP A 186 12.54 -4.78 -14.06
#